data_AF-A0A834EF92-F1
#
_entry.id   AF-A0A834EF92-F1
#
_cell.length_a   1.000
_cell.length_b   1.000
_cell.length_c   1.000
_cell.angle_alpha   90.00
_cell.angle_beta   90.00
_cell.angle_gamma   90.00
#
_symmetry.space_group_name_H-M   'P 1'
#
loop_
_entity.id
_entity.type
_entity.pdbx_description
1 polymer ?
#
loop_
_entity_poly.entity_id
_entity_poly.type
_entity_poly.pdbx_seq_one_letter_code
_entity_poly.pdbx_strand_id
1 'polypeptide(L)'
;MVQMETQLQSIFEEVVKTEIIEEAFPGMFMDTPEDEKTKLISCLGAFRQFWGGLPQESHEQCIQWIVKFIHGQHSPKRISFLYDCLAMAVETGLLPPRMVCESLINSDTLEWERTQLWALTFKLVRKIIGGVDYKGVRDLLKAILEKILTIPNTVSSAVVQQLLTAREVIAYILERNACLLPAYFAVTEIRKLYPEGKLPHWLLGNLVSDFVDTFRPTARINSICGRCSLLPVVNNSGAICNSWKLDPATLRFPLKGLLPYDKDLFEPQTALLRYVLEQPYSRDMVCNMLGLNKQVLYYAGNLVNAA
;
A
#
# COMPACT_ATOMS: atom_id res chain seq x y z
N MET A 1 -25.27 9.44 16.70
CA MET A 1 -24.71 9.54 15.33
C MET A 1 -25.21 10.79 14.60
N VAL A 2 -26.51 10.93 14.29
CA VAL A 2 -27.04 12.12 13.57
C VAL A 2 -26.65 13.46 14.21
N GLN A 3 -26.64 13.56 15.54
CA GLN A 3 -26.29 14.78 16.26
C GLN A 3 -24.80 15.18 16.13
N MET A 4 -23.90 14.21 15.95
CA MET A 4 -22.46 14.47 15.77
C MET A 4 -22.21 15.02 14.36
N GLU A 5 -22.83 14.40 13.36
CA GLU A 5 -22.71 14.81 11.96
C GLU A 5 -23.32 16.20 11.71
N THR A 6 -24.44 16.54 12.35
CA THR A 6 -25.04 17.88 12.22
C THR A 6 -24.19 18.96 12.88
N GLN A 7 -23.57 18.67 14.03
CA GLN A 7 -22.62 19.60 14.66
C GLN A 7 -21.38 19.79 13.79
N LEU A 8 -20.82 18.70 13.26
CA LEU A 8 -19.69 18.76 12.32
C LEU A 8 -20.04 19.54 11.05
N GLN A 9 -21.24 19.33 10.48
CA GLN A 9 -21.73 20.09 9.34
C GLN A 9 -21.73 21.60 9.64
N SER A 10 -22.32 22.00 10.76
CA SER A 10 -22.38 23.41 11.14
C SER A 10 -20.98 24.02 11.34
N ILE A 11 -20.04 23.29 11.97
CA ILE A 11 -18.68 23.77 12.19
C ILE A 11 -17.96 23.98 10.85
N PHE A 12 -17.98 22.97 9.97
CA PHE A 12 -17.23 23.03 8.72
C PHE A 12 -17.88 23.95 7.67
N GLU A 13 -19.20 24.16 7.72
CA GLU A 13 -19.87 25.19 6.91
C GLU A 13 -19.44 26.61 7.33
N GLU A 14 -19.34 26.90 8.62
CA GLU A 14 -18.85 28.20 9.10
C GLU A 14 -17.37 28.41 8.75
N VAL A 15 -16.53 27.36 8.80
CA VAL A 15 -15.14 27.43 8.30
C VAL A 15 -15.09 27.78 6.82
N VAL A 16 -15.90 27.12 5.99
CA VAL A 16 -15.97 27.41 4.55
C VAL A 16 -16.50 28.82 4.29
N LYS A 17 -17.51 29.26 5.03
CA LYS A 17 -18.10 30.60 4.90
C LYS A 17 -17.10 31.71 5.27
N THR A 18 -16.35 31.50 6.35
CA THR A 18 -15.26 32.41 6.76
C THR A 18 -14.24 32.55 5.64
N GLU A 19 -13.84 31.44 5.02
CA GLU A 19 -12.90 31.46 3.89
C GLU A 19 -13.44 32.19 2.67
N ILE A 20 -14.73 32.04 2.35
CA ILE A 20 -15.36 32.75 1.21
C ILE A 20 -15.31 34.27 1.43
N ILE A 21 -15.54 34.74 2.65
CA ILE A 21 -15.52 36.18 2.98
C ILE A 21 -14.09 36.72 2.86
N GLU A 22 -13.11 35.98 3.39
CA GLU A 22 -11.69 36.34 3.26
C GLU A 22 -11.20 36.34 1.80
N GLU A 23 -11.63 35.37 0.99
CA GLU A 23 -11.32 35.35 -0.45
C GLU A 23 -11.96 36.55 -1.19
N ALA A 24 -13.15 36.97 -0.77
CA ALA A 24 -13.84 38.12 -1.36
C ALA A 24 -13.24 39.48 -0.94
N PHE A 25 -12.62 39.55 0.24
CA PHE A 25 -12.03 40.77 0.80
C PHE A 25 -10.56 40.58 1.23
N PRO A 26 -9.65 40.24 0.29
CA PRO A 26 -8.26 39.99 0.62
C PRO A 26 -7.57 41.28 1.11
N GLY A 27 -6.70 41.15 2.12
CA GLY A 27 -5.88 42.26 2.64
C GLY A 27 -6.56 43.15 3.69
N MET A 28 -7.71 42.73 4.23
CA MET A 28 -8.38 43.45 5.34
C MET A 28 -7.78 43.12 6.73
N PHE A 29 -7.23 41.91 6.91
CA PHE A 29 -6.80 41.40 8.22
C PHE A 29 -5.47 40.61 8.22
N MET A 30 -4.86 40.33 7.06
CA MET A 30 -3.72 39.42 6.94
C MET A 30 -2.58 40.10 6.15
N ASP A 31 -1.49 40.48 6.81
CA ASP A 31 -0.33 41.16 6.20
C ASP A 31 0.95 40.31 6.23
N THR A 32 1.00 39.24 7.03
CA THR A 32 2.21 38.42 7.24
C THR A 32 1.93 36.91 7.15
N PRO A 33 2.95 36.08 6.83
CA PRO A 33 2.80 34.62 6.78
C PRO A 33 2.52 33.96 8.15
N GLU A 34 2.80 34.63 9.28
CA GLU A 34 2.35 34.15 10.59
C GLU A 34 0.84 34.30 10.77
N ASP A 35 0.23 35.29 10.11
CA ASP A 35 -1.21 35.50 10.13
C ASP A 35 -1.92 34.34 9.41
N GLU A 36 -1.34 33.76 8.35
CA GLU A 36 -1.91 32.58 7.67
C GLU A 36 -1.95 31.34 8.57
N LYS A 37 -0.90 31.08 9.36
CA LYS A 37 -0.91 29.96 10.32
C LYS A 37 -1.94 30.22 11.43
N THR A 38 -1.99 31.45 11.94
CA THR A 38 -2.93 31.86 12.98
C THR A 38 -4.37 31.75 12.49
N LYS A 39 -4.62 32.10 11.22
CA LYS A 39 -5.91 31.91 10.53
C LYS A 39 -6.33 30.45 10.53
N LEU A 40 -5.46 29.53 10.07
CA LEU A 40 -5.78 28.09 10.04
C LEU A 40 -6.08 27.55 11.45
N ILE A 41 -5.31 27.97 12.46
CA ILE A 41 -5.55 27.58 13.86
C ILE A 41 -6.88 28.15 14.38
N SER A 42 -7.19 29.40 14.04
CA SER A 42 -8.44 30.08 14.42
C SER A 42 -9.67 29.40 13.80
N CYS A 43 -9.61 29.05 12.50
CA CYS A 43 -10.66 28.31 11.81
C CYS A 43 -10.94 26.94 12.47
N LEU A 44 -9.91 26.31 13.04
CA LEU A 44 -10.03 25.06 13.76
C LEU A 44 -10.42 25.22 15.24
N GLY A 45 -10.62 26.45 15.74
CA GLY A 45 -10.91 26.71 17.15
C GLY A 45 -12.19 26.02 17.64
N ALA A 46 -13.29 26.19 16.90
CA ALA A 46 -14.56 25.52 17.20
C ALA A 46 -14.44 23.99 17.10
N PHE A 47 -13.73 23.50 16.08
CA PHE A 47 -13.47 22.08 15.92
C PHE A 47 -12.62 21.50 17.05
N ARG A 48 -11.60 22.22 17.53
CA ARG A 48 -10.74 21.82 18.65
C ARG A 48 -11.55 21.63 19.93
N GLN A 49 -12.48 22.54 20.22
CA GLN A 49 -13.37 22.41 21.39
C GLN A 49 -14.29 21.20 21.25
N PHE A 50 -14.88 21.01 20.07
CA PHE A 50 -15.71 19.85 19.77
C PHE A 50 -14.92 18.53 19.92
N TRP A 51 -13.72 18.45 19.33
CA TRP A 51 -12.84 17.29 19.39
C TRP A 51 -12.44 16.92 20.82
N GLY A 52 -12.13 17.91 21.66
CA GLY A 52 -11.79 17.67 23.07
C GLY A 52 -12.93 17.08 23.91
N GLY A 53 -14.19 17.24 23.46
CA GLY A 53 -15.36 16.64 24.10
C GLY A 53 -15.73 15.25 23.58
N LEU A 54 -15.04 14.75 22.54
CA LEU A 54 -15.36 13.45 21.94
C LEU A 54 -14.64 12.29 22.65
N PRO A 55 -15.31 11.13 22.81
CA PRO A 55 -14.64 9.90 23.21
C PRO A 55 -13.77 9.35 22.07
N GLN A 56 -12.69 8.63 22.43
CA GLN A 56 -11.73 8.07 21.46
C GLN A 56 -12.38 7.16 20.41
N GLU A 57 -13.42 6.42 20.78
CA GLU A 57 -14.17 5.54 19.87
C GLU A 57 -14.84 6.30 18.71
N SER A 58 -15.17 7.57 18.92
CA SER A 58 -15.81 8.43 17.92
C SER A 58 -14.82 9.18 17.02
N HIS A 59 -13.51 9.12 17.33
CA HIS A 59 -12.48 9.84 16.58
C HIS A 59 -12.41 9.38 15.11
N GLU A 60 -12.49 8.07 14.87
CA GLU A 60 -12.43 7.52 13.51
C GLU A 60 -13.62 7.99 12.67
N GLN A 61 -14.82 7.86 13.22
CA GLN A 61 -16.04 8.26 12.55
C GLN A 61 -16.08 9.77 12.26
N CYS A 62 -15.57 10.59 13.19
CA CYS A 62 -15.41 12.03 13.01
C CYS A 62 -14.46 12.36 11.85
N ILE A 63 -13.27 11.74 11.79
CA ILE A 63 -12.30 11.98 10.72
C ILE A 63 -12.84 11.49 9.36
N GLN A 64 -13.49 10.33 9.31
CA GLN A 64 -14.12 9.82 8.09
C GLN A 64 -15.18 10.78 7.57
N TRP A 65 -16.00 11.35 8.46
CA TRP A 65 -16.98 12.36 8.09
C TRP A 65 -16.31 13.62 7.52
N ILE A 66 -15.24 14.12 8.14
CA ILE A 66 -14.50 15.30 7.66
C ILE A 66 -13.94 15.04 6.25
N VAL A 67 -13.32 13.88 6.03
CA VAL A 67 -12.81 13.51 4.71
C VAL A 67 -13.93 13.46 3.68
N LYS A 68 -15.08 12.86 4.03
CA LYS A 68 -16.25 12.81 3.15
C LYS A 68 -16.79 14.20 2.82
N PHE A 69 -16.84 15.10 3.80
CA PHE A 69 -17.24 16.51 3.61
C PHE A 69 -16.29 17.24 2.65
N ILE A 70 -14.97 17.07 2.83
CA ILE A 70 -13.96 17.70 1.96
C ILE A 70 -14.04 17.15 0.54
N HIS A 71 -14.14 15.82 0.38
CA HIS A 71 -14.22 15.21 -0.94
C HIS A 71 -15.55 15.49 -1.65
N GLY A 72 -16.60 15.87 -0.91
CA GLY A 72 -17.86 16.36 -1.46
C GLY A 72 -17.80 17.78 -2.01
N GLN A 73 -16.74 18.55 -1.75
CA GLN A 73 -16.61 19.90 -2.29
C GLN A 73 -16.30 19.89 -3.80
N HIS A 74 -16.82 20.88 -4.52
CA HIS A 74 -16.59 21.04 -5.96
C HIS A 74 -15.41 21.96 -6.31
N SER A 75 -15.11 22.94 -5.45
CA SER A 75 -14.03 23.92 -5.71
C SER A 75 -12.68 23.37 -5.26
N PRO A 76 -11.68 23.23 -6.16
CA PRO A 76 -10.33 22.81 -5.80
C PRO A 76 -9.64 23.71 -4.78
N LYS A 77 -9.89 25.03 -4.84
CA LYS A 77 -9.34 25.99 -3.88
C LYS A 77 -9.84 25.70 -2.46
N ARG A 78 -11.14 25.43 -2.33
CA ARG A 78 -11.76 25.09 -1.04
C ARG A 78 -11.24 23.78 -0.50
N ILE A 79 -11.06 22.77 -1.35
CA ILE A 79 -10.43 21.50 -0.96
C ILE A 79 -9.01 21.76 -0.45
N SER A 80 -8.22 22.56 -1.16
CA SER A 80 -6.86 22.92 -0.75
C SER A 80 -6.85 23.57 0.63
N PHE A 81 -7.69 24.60 0.85
CA PHE A 81 -7.80 25.28 2.14
C PHE A 81 -8.18 24.32 3.28
N LEU A 82 -9.18 23.45 3.06
CA LEU A 82 -9.57 22.47 4.07
C LEU A 82 -8.48 21.43 4.35
N TYR A 83 -7.67 21.08 3.35
CA TYR A 83 -6.48 20.26 3.53
C TYR A 83 -5.36 20.98 4.28
N ASP A 84 -5.19 22.29 4.09
CA ASP A 84 -4.25 23.09 4.87
C ASP A 84 -4.67 23.15 6.35
N CYS A 85 -5.98 23.28 6.62
CA CYS A 85 -6.55 23.11 7.96
C CYS A 85 -6.25 21.72 8.53
N LEU A 86 -6.50 20.64 7.79
CA LEU A 86 -6.18 19.29 8.25
C LEU A 86 -4.68 19.10 8.52
N ALA A 87 -3.81 19.63 7.66
CA ALA A 87 -2.37 19.58 7.86
C ALA A 87 -1.97 20.30 9.15
N MET A 88 -2.52 21.49 9.40
CA MET A 88 -2.27 22.26 10.63
C MET A 88 -2.78 21.53 11.88
N ALA A 89 -3.94 20.86 11.77
CA ALA A 89 -4.48 20.05 12.87
C ALA A 89 -3.55 18.87 13.22
N VAL A 90 -2.93 18.24 12.23
CA VAL A 90 -1.94 17.18 12.46
C VAL A 90 -0.63 17.74 13.01
N GLU A 91 -0.11 18.83 12.42
CA GLU A 91 1.14 19.48 12.87
C GLU A 91 1.06 19.95 14.33
N THR A 92 -0.10 20.45 14.76
CA THR A 92 -0.35 20.89 16.14
C THR A 92 -0.72 19.74 17.09
N GLY A 93 -0.72 18.50 16.62
CA GLY A 93 -1.03 17.31 17.42
C GLY A 93 -2.51 17.14 17.78
N LEU A 94 -3.42 17.91 17.17
CA LEU A 94 -4.87 17.78 17.39
C LEU A 94 -5.41 16.48 16.78
N LEU A 95 -5.00 16.16 15.54
CA LEU A 95 -5.44 14.97 14.82
C LEU A 95 -4.29 13.96 14.63
N PRO A 96 -4.54 12.66 14.85
CA PRO A 96 -3.54 11.62 14.62
C PRO A 96 -3.31 11.42 13.11
N PRO A 97 -2.04 11.50 12.63
CA PRO A 97 -1.72 11.46 11.20
C PRO A 97 -2.16 10.14 10.53
N ARG A 98 -2.10 9.03 11.28
CA ARG A 98 -2.48 7.70 10.78
C ARG A 98 -3.94 7.66 10.34
N MET A 99 -4.86 8.05 11.23
CA MET A 99 -6.30 7.99 10.97
C MET A 99 -6.71 8.94 9.85
N VAL A 100 -6.05 10.10 9.75
CA VAL A 100 -6.25 11.04 8.65
C VAL A 100 -5.81 10.42 7.31
N CYS A 101 -4.60 9.85 7.24
CA CYS A 101 -4.12 9.19 6.03
C CYS A 101 -5.00 8.00 5.62
N GLU A 102 -5.37 7.13 6.56
CA GLU A 102 -6.21 5.96 6.30
C GLU A 102 -7.58 6.40 5.77
N SER A 103 -8.21 7.40 6.39
CA SER A 103 -9.52 7.92 5.94
C SER A 103 -9.45 8.57 4.56
N LEU A 104 -8.39 9.32 4.26
CA LEU A 104 -8.18 9.95 2.94
C LEU A 104 -8.03 8.90 1.84
N ILE A 105 -7.14 7.92 2.04
CA ILE A 105 -6.81 6.90 1.02
C ILE A 105 -7.96 5.91 0.83
N ASN A 106 -8.65 5.53 1.91
CA ASN A 106 -9.76 4.56 1.85
C ASN A 106 -11.09 5.20 1.44
N SER A 107 -11.13 6.50 1.17
CA SER A 107 -12.35 7.15 0.70
C SER A 107 -12.76 6.60 -0.68
N ASP A 108 -14.03 6.20 -0.80
CA ASP A 108 -14.60 5.74 -2.07
C ASP A 108 -14.63 6.86 -3.12
N THR A 109 -14.77 8.11 -2.66
CA THR A 109 -14.78 9.30 -3.52
C THR A 109 -13.40 9.69 -4.07
N LEU A 110 -12.33 9.08 -3.56
CA LEU A 110 -10.96 9.27 -4.07
C LEU A 110 -10.75 8.33 -5.26
N GLU A 111 -11.04 8.86 -6.45
CA GLU A 111 -10.89 8.20 -7.73
C GLU A 111 -9.86 8.92 -8.59
N TRP A 112 -9.16 8.19 -9.46
CA TRP A 112 -8.13 8.77 -10.33
C TRP A 112 -8.70 9.75 -11.37
N GLU A 113 -9.98 9.59 -11.74
CA GLU A 113 -10.70 10.48 -12.65
C GLU A 113 -10.90 11.88 -12.04
N ARG A 114 -11.00 11.97 -10.71
CA ARG A 114 -11.03 13.24 -9.98
C ARG A 114 -9.61 13.77 -9.79
N THR A 115 -8.94 14.07 -10.89
CA THR A 115 -7.48 14.29 -10.94
C THR A 115 -6.99 15.38 -10.01
N GLN A 116 -7.76 16.46 -9.84
CA GLN A 116 -7.40 17.55 -8.93
C GLN A 116 -7.57 17.14 -7.47
N LEU A 117 -8.62 16.39 -7.12
CA LEU A 117 -8.79 15.83 -5.78
C LEU A 117 -7.64 14.87 -5.50
N TRP A 118 -7.38 13.92 -6.40
CA TRP A 118 -6.24 13.00 -6.33
C TRP A 118 -4.93 13.73 -6.04
N ALA A 119 -4.61 14.75 -6.85
CA ALA A 119 -3.40 15.54 -6.69
C ALA A 119 -3.29 16.16 -5.30
N LEU A 120 -4.35 16.82 -4.84
CA LEU A 120 -4.39 17.51 -3.55
C LEU A 120 -4.33 16.52 -2.37
N THR A 121 -5.04 15.39 -2.46
CA THR A 121 -5.05 14.36 -1.41
C THR A 121 -3.64 13.80 -1.22
N PHE A 122 -2.97 13.39 -2.30
CA PHE A 122 -1.62 12.83 -2.18
C PHE A 122 -0.56 13.86 -1.78
N LYS A 123 -0.74 15.15 -2.12
CA LYS A 123 0.09 16.23 -1.57
C LYS A 123 -0.06 16.36 -0.05
N LEU A 124 -1.29 16.29 0.47
CA LEU A 124 -1.53 16.27 1.91
C LEU A 124 -0.90 15.04 2.56
N VAL A 125 -1.14 13.85 2.04
CA VAL A 125 -0.54 12.60 2.57
C VAL A 125 0.98 12.70 2.60
N ARG A 126 1.62 13.20 1.53
CA ARG A 126 3.08 13.41 1.49
C ARG A 126 3.60 14.27 2.65
N LYS A 127 2.81 15.25 3.09
CA LYS A 127 3.16 16.19 4.15
C LYS A 127 3.09 15.54 5.53
N ILE A 128 2.06 14.73 5.79
CA ILE A 128 1.76 14.24 7.15
C ILE A 128 2.17 12.78 7.41
N ILE A 129 2.40 11.96 6.37
CA ILE A 129 2.71 10.54 6.52
C ILE A 129 3.97 10.26 7.34
N GLY A 130 4.89 11.23 7.42
CA GLY A 130 6.09 11.13 8.25
C GLY A 130 5.81 10.99 9.76
N GLY A 131 4.62 11.37 10.23
CA GLY A 131 4.19 11.20 11.61
C GLY A 131 3.51 9.85 11.91
N VAL A 132 3.41 8.95 10.93
CA VAL A 132 2.75 7.64 11.09
C VAL A 132 3.77 6.58 11.53
N ASP A 133 3.35 5.65 12.38
CA ASP A 133 4.19 4.53 12.81
C ASP A 133 4.53 3.59 11.64
N TYR A 134 5.67 2.89 11.71
CA TYR A 134 6.15 2.05 10.61
C TYR A 134 5.16 0.95 10.16
N LYS A 135 4.28 0.45 11.05
CA LYS A 135 3.26 -0.53 10.65
C LYS A 135 2.15 0.17 9.88
N GLY A 136 1.69 1.33 10.37
CA GLY A 136 0.74 2.17 9.65
C GLY A 136 1.25 2.60 8.27
N VAL A 137 2.53 2.97 8.15
CA VAL A 137 3.13 3.31 6.84
C VAL A 137 3.12 2.11 5.89
N ARG A 138 3.37 0.89 6.39
CA ARG A 138 3.27 -0.34 5.57
C ARG A 138 1.83 -0.57 5.09
N ASP A 139 0.85 -0.41 5.98
CA ASP A 139 -0.56 -0.63 5.66
C ASP A 139 -1.03 0.43 4.62
N LEU A 140 -0.62 1.69 4.78
CA LEU A 140 -0.85 2.77 3.82
C LEU A 140 -0.12 2.53 2.48
N LEU A 141 1.11 2.04 2.48
CA LEU A 141 1.84 1.69 1.26
C LEU A 141 1.03 0.70 0.41
N LYS A 142 0.48 -0.34 1.04
CA LYS A 142 -0.39 -1.30 0.36
C LYS A 142 -1.61 -0.61 -0.25
N ALA A 143 -2.35 0.17 0.54
CA ALA A 143 -3.57 0.84 0.09
C ALA A 143 -3.30 1.83 -1.07
N ILE A 144 -2.20 2.57 -1.01
CA ILE A 144 -1.80 3.51 -2.07
C ILE A 144 -1.45 2.75 -3.35
N LEU A 145 -0.68 1.65 -3.26
CA LEU A 145 -0.35 0.83 -4.43
C LEU A 145 -1.61 0.22 -5.06
N GLU A 146 -2.58 -0.22 -4.26
CA GLU A 146 -3.89 -0.71 -4.72
C GLU A 146 -4.68 0.39 -5.43
N LYS A 147 -4.71 1.62 -4.90
CA LYS A 147 -5.32 2.78 -5.58
C LYS A 147 -4.62 3.09 -6.90
N ILE A 148 -3.29 3.07 -6.95
CA ILE A 148 -2.54 3.29 -8.21
C ILE A 148 -2.88 2.23 -9.27
N LEU A 149 -3.09 0.97 -8.86
CA LEU A 149 -3.49 -0.11 -9.76
C LEU A 149 -4.90 0.06 -10.37
N THR A 150 -5.72 0.98 -9.87
CA THR A 150 -7.02 1.31 -10.47
C THR A 150 -6.90 2.19 -11.72
N ILE A 151 -5.73 2.81 -11.95
CA ILE A 151 -5.48 3.70 -13.08
C ILE A 151 -5.27 2.83 -14.34
N PRO A 152 -5.91 3.13 -15.47
CA PRO A 152 -5.69 2.39 -16.70
C PRO A 152 -4.29 2.64 -17.29
N ASN A 153 -3.84 1.73 -18.16
CA ASN A 153 -2.54 1.85 -18.84
C ASN A 153 -2.44 3.04 -19.81
N THR A 154 -3.57 3.60 -20.20
CA THR A 154 -3.67 4.73 -21.13
C THR A 154 -4.57 5.79 -20.51
N VAL A 155 -4.02 6.98 -20.32
CA VAL A 155 -4.69 8.16 -19.77
C VAL A 155 -4.33 9.39 -20.59
N SER A 156 -5.09 10.47 -20.45
CA SER A 156 -4.74 11.75 -21.06
C SER A 156 -3.39 12.25 -20.54
N SER A 157 -2.53 12.77 -21.44
CA SER A 157 -1.24 13.36 -21.05
C SER A 157 -1.39 14.55 -20.09
N ALA A 158 -2.53 15.26 -20.17
CA ALA A 158 -2.82 16.42 -19.33
C ALA A 158 -2.92 16.08 -17.84
N VAL A 159 -3.29 14.84 -17.49
CA VAL A 159 -3.56 14.45 -16.10
C VAL A 159 -2.36 13.77 -15.43
N VAL A 160 -1.31 13.43 -16.20
CA VAL A 160 -0.16 12.66 -15.71
C VAL A 160 0.53 13.36 -14.54
N GLN A 161 0.74 14.67 -14.61
CA GLN A 161 1.37 15.44 -13.53
C GLN A 161 0.55 15.42 -12.24
N GLN A 162 -0.78 15.41 -12.35
CA GLN A 162 -1.68 15.30 -11.21
C GLN A 162 -1.63 13.89 -10.60
N LEU A 163 -1.55 12.85 -11.43
CA LEU A 163 -1.45 11.46 -10.95
C LEU A 163 -0.11 11.17 -10.28
N LEU A 164 0.98 11.78 -10.76
CA LEU A 164 2.34 11.60 -10.25
C LEU A 164 2.50 12.03 -8.77
N THR A 165 1.59 12.82 -8.21
CA THR A 165 1.64 13.15 -6.77
C THR A 165 1.56 11.89 -5.88
N ALA A 166 0.85 10.84 -6.31
CA ALA A 166 0.83 9.56 -5.61
C ALA A 166 2.19 8.84 -5.67
N ARG A 167 2.87 8.95 -6.81
CA ARG A 167 4.23 8.42 -6.99
C ARG A 167 5.21 9.09 -6.02
N GLU A 168 5.07 10.39 -5.78
CA GLU A 168 5.94 11.12 -4.83
C GLU A 168 5.75 10.66 -3.38
N VAL A 169 4.55 10.23 -3.00
CA VAL A 169 4.32 9.58 -1.70
C VAL A 169 5.02 8.23 -1.64
N ILE A 170 4.90 7.41 -2.68
CA ILE A 170 5.61 6.13 -2.76
C ILE A 170 7.13 6.35 -2.69
N ALA A 171 7.66 7.32 -3.43
CA ALA A 171 9.09 7.65 -3.41
C ALA A 171 9.55 8.02 -2.00
N TYR A 172 8.77 8.80 -1.27
CA TYR A 172 9.08 9.15 0.11
C TYR A 172 9.00 7.97 1.09
N ILE A 173 8.04 7.06 0.92
CA ILE A 173 7.95 5.82 1.72
C ILE A 173 9.17 4.91 1.45
N LEU A 174 9.62 4.84 0.21
CA LEU A 174 10.76 4.00 -0.21
C LEU A 174 12.12 4.65 0.03
N GLU A 175 12.16 5.94 0.38
CA GLU A 175 13.38 6.68 0.70
C GLU A 175 14.02 6.12 1.97
N ARG A 176 15.17 5.44 1.80
CA ARG A 176 15.87 4.78 2.91
C ARG A 176 16.34 5.79 3.96
N ASN A 177 16.66 7.01 3.54
CA ASN A 177 17.09 8.07 4.45
C ASN A 177 15.93 8.64 5.29
N ALA A 178 14.69 8.58 4.77
CA ALA A 178 13.51 8.98 5.52
C ALA A 178 13.16 7.97 6.64
N CYS A 179 13.58 6.71 6.47
CA CYS A 179 13.49 5.64 7.48
C CYS A 179 12.08 5.46 8.08
N LEU A 180 11.03 5.68 7.29
CA LEU A 180 9.63 5.59 7.74
C LEU A 180 9.22 4.17 8.11
N LEU A 181 9.82 3.17 7.47
CA LEU A 181 9.63 1.76 7.77
C LEU A 181 10.86 0.92 7.39
N PRO A 182 11.04 -0.28 7.96
CA PRO A 182 12.04 -1.22 7.46
C PRO A 182 11.79 -1.52 5.99
N ALA A 183 12.80 -1.29 5.14
CA ALA A 183 12.68 -1.46 3.69
C ALA A 183 12.23 -2.87 3.29
N TYR A 184 12.51 -3.89 4.12
CA TYR A 184 12.04 -5.27 3.91
C TYR A 184 10.51 -5.39 3.93
N PHE A 185 9.82 -4.58 4.73
CA PHE A 185 8.34 -4.53 4.71
C PHE A 185 7.84 -3.92 3.42
N ALA A 186 8.48 -2.85 2.94
CA ALA A 186 8.10 -2.22 1.69
C ALA A 186 8.24 -3.17 0.49
N VAL A 187 9.38 -3.86 0.34
CA VAL A 187 9.57 -4.81 -0.77
C VAL A 187 8.59 -5.99 -0.69
N THR A 188 8.23 -6.41 0.53
CA THR A 188 7.25 -7.47 0.74
C THR A 188 5.87 -7.07 0.23
N GLU A 189 5.38 -5.86 0.56
CA GLU A 189 4.08 -5.39 0.05
C GLU A 189 4.11 -5.15 -1.46
N ILE A 190 5.20 -4.60 -2.01
CA ILE A 190 5.38 -4.45 -3.46
C ILE A 190 5.28 -5.81 -4.16
N ARG A 191 5.99 -6.83 -3.67
CA ARG A 191 6.05 -8.15 -4.31
C ARG A 191 4.77 -8.97 -4.16
N LYS A 192 3.89 -8.66 -3.20
CA LYS A 192 2.52 -9.21 -3.16
C LYS A 192 1.69 -8.73 -4.35
N LEU A 193 1.80 -7.45 -4.72
CA LEU A 193 1.04 -6.84 -5.80
C LEU A 193 1.70 -7.01 -7.18
N TYR A 194 3.03 -7.08 -7.19
CA TYR A 194 3.90 -7.27 -8.37
C TYR A 194 4.79 -8.50 -8.15
N PRO A 195 4.21 -9.72 -8.19
CA PRO A 195 4.97 -10.96 -8.09
C PRO A 195 5.90 -11.14 -9.29
N GLU A 196 6.76 -12.16 -9.23
CA GLU A 196 7.69 -12.47 -10.32
C GLU A 196 6.99 -12.60 -11.68
N GLY A 197 7.50 -11.89 -12.69
CA GLY A 197 6.95 -11.83 -14.04
C GLY A 197 5.88 -10.75 -14.27
N LYS A 198 5.33 -10.11 -13.22
CA LYS A 198 4.41 -8.99 -13.38
C LYS A 198 5.17 -7.67 -13.45
N LEU A 199 4.96 -6.92 -14.53
CA LEU A 199 5.56 -5.59 -14.70
C LEU A 199 4.92 -4.57 -13.73
N PRO A 200 5.72 -3.65 -13.18
CA PRO A 200 5.19 -2.52 -12.41
C PRO A 200 4.24 -1.64 -13.20
N HIS A 201 3.32 -0.99 -12.49
CA HIS A 201 2.43 0.01 -13.09
C HIS A 201 3.25 1.17 -13.67
N TRP A 202 2.82 1.72 -14.83
CA TRP A 202 3.56 2.75 -15.57
C TRP A 202 3.83 4.02 -14.75
N LEU A 203 2.92 4.37 -13.83
CA LEU A 203 3.08 5.52 -12.93
C LEU A 203 4.26 5.36 -11.96
N LEU A 204 4.61 4.11 -11.60
CA LEU A 204 5.71 3.80 -10.69
C LEU A 204 7.00 3.54 -11.47
N GLY A 205 6.92 2.73 -12.52
CA GLY A 205 8.02 2.40 -13.42
C GLY A 205 9.28 1.95 -12.67
N ASN A 206 10.38 2.65 -12.94
CA ASN A 206 11.69 2.34 -12.38
C ASN A 206 11.74 2.49 -10.85
N LEU A 207 10.93 3.36 -10.24
CA LEU A 207 10.98 3.63 -8.81
C LEU A 207 10.90 2.34 -7.96
N VAL A 208 9.92 1.49 -8.29
CA VAL A 208 9.74 0.21 -7.56
C VAL A 208 10.64 -0.88 -8.08
N SER A 209 11.02 -0.85 -9.38
CA SER A 209 11.94 -1.83 -9.97
C SER A 209 13.32 -1.72 -9.33
N ASP A 210 13.88 -0.50 -9.33
CA ASP A 210 15.18 -0.18 -8.76
C ASP A 210 15.19 -0.47 -7.26
N PHE A 211 14.11 -0.14 -6.55
CA PHE A 211 13.96 -0.45 -5.13
C PHE A 211 13.97 -1.97 -4.87
N VAL A 212 13.23 -2.75 -5.65
CA VAL A 212 13.22 -4.22 -5.54
C VAL A 212 14.62 -4.77 -5.80
N ASP A 213 15.33 -4.26 -6.80
CA ASP A 213 16.69 -4.70 -7.14
C ASP A 213 17.70 -4.49 -6.00
N THR A 214 17.50 -3.51 -5.12
CA THR A 214 18.33 -3.36 -3.91
C THR A 214 18.28 -4.57 -2.97
N PHE A 215 17.28 -5.45 -3.10
CA PHE A 215 17.14 -6.69 -2.32
C PHE A 215 17.69 -7.93 -3.03
N ARG A 216 18.17 -7.80 -4.27
CA ARG A 216 18.80 -8.91 -5.01
C ARG A 216 20.01 -9.49 -4.26
N PRO A 217 20.91 -8.71 -3.65
CA PRO A 217 21.99 -9.27 -2.82
C PRO A 217 21.44 -10.09 -1.64
N THR A 218 20.40 -9.62 -0.97
CA THR A 218 19.74 -10.34 0.12
C THR A 218 19.13 -11.67 -0.34
N ALA A 219 18.52 -11.68 -1.53
CA ALA A 219 18.00 -12.91 -2.13
C ALA A 219 19.13 -13.91 -2.41
N ARG A 220 20.28 -13.45 -2.92
CA ARG A 220 21.47 -14.27 -3.18
C ARG A 220 22.07 -14.86 -1.90
N ILE A 221 22.17 -14.08 -0.82
CA ILE A 221 22.62 -14.57 0.50
C ILE A 221 21.70 -15.70 1.01
N ASN A 222 20.41 -15.63 0.68
CA ASN A 222 19.41 -16.64 1.06
C ASN A 222 19.20 -17.74 0.01
N SER A 223 20.09 -17.84 -0.98
CA SER A 223 19.99 -18.81 -2.07
C SER A 223 21.20 -19.75 -2.09
N ILE A 224 20.96 -21.00 -2.49
CA ILE A 224 22.03 -21.97 -2.73
C ILE A 224 22.49 -21.81 -4.17
N CYS A 225 23.79 -21.57 -4.37
CA CYS A 225 24.37 -21.45 -5.71
C CYS A 225 24.19 -22.75 -6.50
N GLY A 226 23.62 -22.65 -7.71
CA GLY A 226 23.39 -23.82 -8.58
C GLY A 226 22.35 -24.80 -8.05
N ARG A 227 21.46 -24.39 -7.13
CA ARG A 227 20.47 -25.29 -6.49
C ARG A 227 19.69 -26.15 -7.49
N CYS A 228 19.24 -25.56 -8.59
CA CYS A 228 18.46 -26.24 -9.63
C CYS A 228 19.23 -27.38 -10.34
N SER A 229 20.57 -27.39 -10.24
CA SER A 229 21.44 -28.43 -10.81
C SER A 229 21.94 -29.42 -9.77
N LEU A 230 21.69 -29.19 -8.47
CA LEU A 230 22.02 -30.16 -7.43
C LEU A 230 21.02 -31.32 -7.51
N LEU A 231 21.53 -32.55 -7.54
CA LEU A 231 20.71 -33.76 -7.60
C LEU A 231 20.96 -34.63 -6.37
N PRO A 232 19.91 -35.20 -5.76
CA PRO A 232 20.07 -36.14 -4.66
C PRO A 232 20.54 -37.52 -5.14
N VAL A 233 21.12 -38.29 -4.24
CA VAL A 233 21.15 -39.75 -4.36
C VAL A 233 19.84 -40.28 -3.80
N VAL A 234 19.11 -41.06 -4.59
CA VAL A 234 17.82 -41.62 -4.17
C VAL A 234 18.07 -42.71 -3.13
N ASN A 235 17.57 -42.49 -1.92
CA ASN A 235 17.59 -43.44 -0.83
C ASN A 235 16.19 -43.52 -0.22
N ASN A 236 15.73 -44.73 0.07
CA ASN A 236 14.44 -45.01 0.70
C ASN A 236 14.55 -45.09 2.24
N SER A 237 15.76 -45.00 2.77
CA SER A 237 16.05 -45.17 4.19
C SER A 237 16.23 -43.81 4.87
N GLY A 238 15.17 -43.32 5.53
CA GLY A 238 15.23 -42.14 6.41
C GLY A 238 14.25 -41.01 6.06
N ALA A 239 14.18 -40.01 6.93
CA ALA A 239 13.38 -38.81 6.71
C ALA A 239 13.96 -38.00 5.54
N ILE A 240 13.10 -37.58 4.60
CA ILE A 240 13.56 -36.78 3.46
C ILE A 240 14.09 -35.42 3.91
N CYS A 241 15.16 -34.96 3.27
CA CYS A 241 15.65 -33.60 3.46
C CYS A 241 14.65 -32.60 2.87
N ASN A 242 14.31 -31.55 3.63
CA ASN A 242 13.42 -30.47 3.17
C ASN A 242 13.95 -29.71 1.94
N SER A 243 15.24 -29.84 1.61
CA SER A 243 15.87 -29.20 0.45
C SER A 243 15.27 -29.63 -0.90
N TRP A 244 14.69 -30.83 -0.96
CA TRP A 244 14.11 -31.42 -2.17
C TRP A 244 12.59 -31.29 -2.23
N LYS A 245 11.96 -30.66 -1.22
CA LYS A 245 10.51 -30.42 -1.26
C LYS A 245 10.17 -29.43 -2.36
N LEU A 246 9.09 -29.75 -3.06
CA LEU A 246 8.50 -28.94 -4.11
C LEU A 246 7.05 -28.66 -3.77
N ASP A 247 6.55 -27.53 -4.24
CA ASP A 247 5.12 -27.24 -4.22
C ASP A 247 4.39 -28.22 -5.17
N PRO A 248 3.35 -28.94 -4.73
CA PRO A 248 2.70 -29.97 -5.53
C PRO A 248 1.92 -29.43 -6.73
N ALA A 249 1.49 -28.16 -6.72
CA ALA A 249 0.72 -27.56 -7.81
C ALA A 249 1.63 -26.93 -8.88
N THR A 250 2.77 -26.38 -8.46
CA THR A 250 3.65 -25.59 -9.34
C THR A 250 5.01 -26.25 -9.62
N LEU A 251 5.37 -27.27 -8.85
CA LEU A 251 6.68 -27.93 -8.85
C LEU A 251 7.86 -26.99 -8.56
N ARG A 252 7.61 -25.84 -7.92
CA ARG A 252 8.62 -24.84 -7.58
C ARG A 252 9.20 -25.12 -6.19
N PHE A 253 10.39 -24.58 -5.93
CA PHE A 253 10.92 -24.58 -4.56
C PHE A 253 10.08 -23.67 -3.66
N PRO A 254 9.77 -24.08 -2.41
CA PRO A 254 9.17 -23.20 -1.43
C PRO A 254 10.20 -22.18 -0.94
N LEU A 255 10.15 -20.96 -1.49
CA LEU A 255 11.05 -19.85 -1.15
C LEU A 255 10.58 -19.13 0.11
N LYS A 256 11.53 -18.61 0.90
CA LYS A 256 11.22 -17.90 2.16
C LYS A 256 11.07 -16.41 1.93
N GLY A 257 9.88 -15.87 2.17
CA GLY A 257 9.61 -14.46 1.97
C GLY A 257 9.51 -14.07 0.49
N LEU A 258 9.22 -12.79 0.23
CA LEU A 258 8.95 -12.27 -1.10
C LEU A 258 10.14 -11.44 -1.62
N LEU A 259 11.30 -12.08 -1.72
CA LEU A 259 12.50 -11.47 -2.27
C LEU A 259 12.59 -11.66 -3.80
N PRO A 260 13.37 -10.81 -4.50
CA PRO A 260 13.67 -10.99 -5.91
C PRO A 260 14.73 -12.08 -6.09
N TYR A 261 14.32 -13.33 -5.86
CA TYR A 261 15.12 -14.51 -6.14
C TYR A 261 15.43 -14.62 -7.63
N ASP A 262 16.41 -15.46 -7.96
CA ASP A 262 16.72 -15.74 -9.36
C ASP A 262 15.56 -16.45 -10.06
N LYS A 263 15.45 -16.20 -11.36
CA LYS A 263 14.31 -16.65 -12.17
C LYS A 263 14.14 -18.17 -12.15
N ASP A 264 15.25 -18.90 -12.19
CA ASP A 264 15.31 -20.36 -12.14
C ASP A 264 14.67 -20.95 -10.86
N LEU A 265 14.75 -20.24 -9.73
CA LEU A 265 14.10 -20.64 -8.48
C LEU A 265 12.57 -20.48 -8.51
N PHE A 266 12.05 -19.64 -9.40
CA PHE A 266 10.62 -19.50 -9.65
C PHE A 266 10.11 -20.43 -10.76
N GLU A 267 10.97 -21.18 -11.44
CA GLU A 267 10.57 -22.11 -12.48
C GLU A 267 10.20 -23.49 -11.91
N PRO A 268 9.29 -24.25 -12.57
CA PRO A 268 9.02 -25.63 -12.21
C PRO A 268 10.28 -26.50 -12.30
N GLN A 269 10.61 -27.23 -11.24
CA GLN A 269 11.81 -28.07 -11.15
C GLN A 269 11.58 -29.46 -11.79
N THR A 270 11.16 -29.46 -13.05
CA THR A 270 10.79 -30.68 -13.80
C THR A 270 11.99 -31.60 -14.01
N ALA A 271 13.17 -31.06 -14.28
CA ALA A 271 14.39 -31.84 -14.47
C ALA A 271 14.76 -32.63 -13.20
N LEU A 272 14.68 -31.99 -12.02
CA LEU A 272 14.91 -32.63 -10.74
C LEU A 272 13.91 -33.77 -10.49
N LEU A 273 12.60 -33.50 -10.66
CA LEU A 273 11.57 -34.50 -10.43
C LEU A 273 11.70 -35.69 -11.41
N ARG A 274 11.99 -35.40 -12.68
CA ARG A 274 12.23 -36.41 -13.71
C ARG A 274 13.41 -37.31 -13.35
N TYR A 275 14.54 -36.72 -12.96
CA TYR A 275 15.73 -37.46 -12.54
C TYR A 275 15.40 -38.45 -11.40
N VAL A 276 14.63 -38.03 -10.39
CA VAL A 276 14.24 -38.88 -9.26
C VAL A 276 13.28 -40.00 -9.71
N LEU A 277 12.30 -39.69 -10.56
CA LEU A 277 11.35 -40.67 -11.10
C LEU A 277 12.02 -41.78 -11.91
N GLU A 278 13.11 -41.46 -12.61
CA GLU A 278 13.89 -42.44 -13.40
C GLU A 278 14.68 -43.41 -12.50
N GLN A 279 14.86 -43.11 -11.21
CA GLN A 279 15.60 -43.98 -10.30
C GLN A 279 14.72 -45.11 -9.72
N PRO A 280 15.26 -46.34 -9.58
CA PRO A 280 14.61 -47.41 -8.82
C PRO A 280 14.33 -47.00 -7.36
N TYR A 281 13.26 -47.56 -6.77
CA TYR A 281 12.86 -47.33 -5.38
C TYR A 281 12.59 -45.87 -4.98
N SER A 282 12.36 -44.98 -5.96
CA SER A 282 12.13 -43.55 -5.73
C SER A 282 10.73 -43.16 -5.23
N ARG A 283 9.78 -44.11 -5.20
CA ARG A 283 8.35 -43.85 -4.88
C ARG A 283 8.17 -43.00 -3.62
N ASP A 284 8.77 -43.42 -2.52
CA ASP A 284 8.57 -42.75 -1.23
C ASP A 284 9.25 -41.38 -1.20
N MET A 285 10.38 -41.24 -1.91
CA MET A 285 11.05 -39.95 -2.09
C MET A 285 10.17 -38.96 -2.88
N VAL A 286 9.60 -39.40 -4.00
CA VAL A 286 8.68 -38.58 -4.82
C VAL A 286 7.45 -38.16 -4.01
N CYS A 287 6.83 -39.10 -3.30
CA CYS A 287 5.69 -38.79 -2.45
C CYS A 287 6.04 -37.73 -1.39
N ASN A 288 7.20 -37.86 -0.76
CA ASN A 288 7.65 -36.90 0.25
C ASN A 288 8.04 -35.53 -0.34
N MET A 289 8.65 -35.49 -1.53
CA MET A 289 8.99 -34.24 -2.23
C MET A 289 7.73 -33.41 -2.52
N LEU A 290 6.64 -34.08 -2.90
CA LEU A 290 5.37 -33.45 -3.27
C LEU A 290 4.34 -33.43 -2.14
N GLY A 291 4.67 -33.95 -0.94
CA GLY A 291 3.72 -34.04 0.17
C GLY A 291 2.52 -34.96 -0.08
N LEU A 292 2.66 -35.95 -0.97
CA LEU A 292 1.63 -36.94 -1.31
C LEU A 292 1.57 -38.01 -0.22
N ASN A 293 1.06 -37.64 0.95
CA ASN A 293 0.64 -38.62 1.95
C ASN A 293 -0.72 -39.19 1.52
N LYS A 294 -1.03 -40.45 1.92
CA LYS A 294 -2.23 -41.25 1.57
C LYS A 294 -3.62 -40.59 1.76
N GLN A 295 -3.70 -39.32 2.14
CA GLN A 295 -4.93 -38.57 2.30
C GLN A 295 -5.31 -37.91 0.98
N VAL A 296 -6.45 -38.36 0.44
CA VAL A 296 -7.22 -37.81 -0.69
C VAL A 296 -6.79 -38.29 -2.08
N LEU A 297 -7.74 -38.92 -2.79
CA LEU A 297 -7.71 -39.16 -4.23
C LEU A 297 -7.46 -37.84 -4.97
N TYR A 298 -6.22 -37.59 -5.40
CA TYR A 298 -5.80 -36.35 -6.06
C TYR A 298 -6.46 -36.07 -7.43
N TYR A 299 -7.23 -37.02 -7.97
CA TYR A 299 -7.79 -36.97 -9.34
C TYR A 299 -9.32 -37.15 -9.44
N ALA A 300 -10.11 -36.65 -8.47
CA ALA A 300 -11.58 -36.73 -8.55
C ALA A 300 -12.31 -35.42 -8.94
N GLY A 301 -11.59 -34.33 -9.27
CA GLY A 301 -12.20 -33.01 -9.48
C GLY A 301 -12.45 -32.58 -10.94
N ASN A 302 -11.74 -33.14 -11.93
CA ASN A 302 -11.73 -32.58 -13.30
C ASN A 302 -12.30 -33.52 -14.38
N LEU A 303 -12.92 -34.65 -14.02
CA LEU A 303 -13.52 -35.59 -14.99
C LEU A 303 -15.06 -35.64 -14.95
N VAL A 304 -15.74 -34.86 -14.10
CA VAL A 304 -17.21 -34.91 -13.98
C VAL A 304 -17.92 -33.82 -14.81
N ASN A 305 -17.22 -32.88 -15.44
CA ASN A 305 -17.83 -31.85 -16.30
C ASN A 305 -17.61 -32.07 -17.81
N ALA A 306 -17.27 -33.29 -18.22
CA ALA A 306 -17.20 -33.68 -19.62
C ALA A 306 -17.94 -35.00 -19.85
N ALA A 307 -19.25 -34.98 -19.61
CA ALA A 307 -20.23 -35.94 -20.12
C ALA A 307 -21.58 -35.23 -20.26
#